data_AF-A0AAV6BJ37-F1
#
_entry.id   AF-A0AAV6BJ37-F1
#
_cell.length_a   1.000
_cell.length_b   1.000
_cell.length_c   1.000
_cell.angle_alpha   90.00
_cell.angle_beta   90.00
_cell.angle_gamma   90.00
#
_symmetry.space_group_name_H-M   'P 1'
#
loop_
_entity.id
_entity.type
_entity.pdbx_description
1 polymer ?
#
loop_
_entity_poly.entity_id
_entity_poly.type
_entity_poly.pdbx_seq_one_letter_code
_entity_poly.pdbx_strand_id
1 'polypeptide(L)'
;MGSGEYEVARGLFEAGLFDSAAVGFQRFALRFPRNLLVNDAIERVLLIRENREPGDEALKLYAHTLALRSAGLADSAAAAARAGLTRFPGARVRYHWQFLLAEIARERGDHTDAIRFALLVADSTSKSRLAPYALKLAGDETVAMGDDPAKALRLYQSLLERYPASPLAPPVRAQVMEMRKKLQL
;
A
#
# COMPACT_ATOMS: atom_id res chain seq x y z
N MET A 1 19.55 17.46 3.14
CA MET A 1 20.07 16.23 2.51
C MET A 1 20.08 15.12 3.54
N GLY A 2 19.31 14.04 3.30
CA GLY A 2 19.24 12.85 4.15
C GLY A 2 18.94 11.57 3.37
N SER A 3 18.85 11.67 2.04
CA SER A 3 18.53 10.56 1.13
C SER A 3 19.50 9.39 1.29
N GLY A 4 20.80 9.63 1.44
CA GLY A 4 21.78 8.56 1.64
C GLY A 4 21.50 7.66 2.85
N GLU A 5 21.05 8.21 3.98
CA GLU A 5 20.70 7.40 5.16
C GLU A 5 19.46 6.54 4.93
N TYR A 6 18.47 7.07 4.19
CA TYR A 6 17.29 6.31 3.79
C TYR A 6 17.65 5.16 2.84
N GLU A 7 18.47 5.44 1.83
CA GLU A 7 18.90 4.44 0.85
C GLU A 7 19.68 3.28 1.49
N VAL A 8 20.54 3.58 2.48
CA VAL A 8 21.23 2.54 3.26
C VAL A 8 20.24 1.67 4.03
N ALA A 9 19.26 2.27 4.70
CA ALA A 9 18.22 1.50 5.40
C ALA A 9 17.37 0.66 4.44
N ARG A 10 17.08 1.19 3.24
CA ARG A 10 16.39 0.46 2.18
C ARG A 10 17.20 -0.73 1.67
N GLY A 11 18.49 -0.58 1.42
CA GLY A 11 19.36 -1.69 1.02
C GLY A 11 19.43 -2.80 2.06
N LEU A 12 19.46 -2.45 3.35
CA LEU A 12 19.39 -3.43 4.45
C LEU A 12 18.05 -4.19 4.45
N PHE A 13 16.94 -3.49 4.19
CA PHE A 13 15.62 -4.11 4.10
C PHE A 13 15.55 -5.08 2.92
N GLU A 14 16.03 -4.68 1.75
CA GLU A 14 16.08 -5.52 0.54
C GLU A 14 16.97 -6.76 0.72
N ALA A 15 18.05 -6.64 1.51
CA ALA A 15 18.90 -7.76 1.92
C ALA A 15 18.26 -8.68 2.99
N GLY A 16 17.07 -8.34 3.48
CA GLY A 16 16.38 -9.10 4.54
C GLY A 16 16.95 -8.89 5.94
N LEU A 17 17.80 -7.87 6.14
CA LEU A 17 18.39 -7.51 7.43
C LEU A 17 17.45 -6.57 8.20
N PHE A 18 16.28 -7.10 8.57
CA PHE A 18 15.15 -6.28 9.03
C PHE A 18 15.40 -5.51 10.34
N ASP A 19 16.16 -6.07 11.28
CA ASP A 19 16.49 -5.36 12.51
C ASP A 19 17.35 -4.13 12.23
N SER A 20 18.42 -4.30 11.44
CA SER A 20 19.29 -3.20 11.03
C SER A 20 18.54 -2.17 10.16
N ALA A 21 17.68 -2.64 9.27
CA ALA A 21 16.84 -1.77 8.44
C ALA A 21 15.88 -0.93 9.30
N ALA A 22 15.18 -1.54 10.25
CA ALA A 22 14.25 -0.84 11.14
C ALA A 22 14.96 0.24 11.97
N VAL A 23 16.15 -0.06 12.50
CA VAL A 23 16.99 0.92 13.20
C VAL A 23 17.38 2.08 12.28
N GLY A 24 17.79 1.76 11.04
CA GLY A 24 18.15 2.77 10.04
C GLY A 24 17.00 3.71 9.69
N PHE A 25 15.82 3.16 9.39
CA PHE A 25 14.62 3.94 9.10
C PHE A 25 14.17 4.79 10.30
N GLN A 26 14.21 4.25 11.51
CA GLN A 26 13.87 5.00 12.72
C GLN A 26 14.83 6.17 12.95
N ARG A 27 16.15 5.94 12.79
CA ARG A 27 17.15 7.00 12.90
C ARG A 27 16.94 8.09 11.86
N PHE A 28 16.66 7.70 10.61
CA PHE A 28 16.36 8.64 9.53
C PHE A 28 15.13 9.51 9.88
N ALA A 29 14.03 8.89 10.30
CA ALA A 29 12.79 9.61 10.64
C ALA A 29 13.00 10.61 11.79
N LEU A 30 13.77 10.26 12.81
CA LEU A 30 14.08 11.14 13.94
C LEU A 30 15.00 12.30 13.55
N ARG A 31 16.00 12.06 12.71
CA ARG A 31 17.00 13.07 12.32
C ARG A 31 16.47 14.04 11.27
N PHE A 32 15.56 13.59 10.40
CA PHE A 32 15.08 14.36 9.27
C PHE A 32 13.56 14.50 9.24
N PRO A 33 12.88 14.97 10.32
CA PRO A 33 11.43 14.89 10.47
C PRO A 33 10.61 15.68 9.43
N ARG A 34 11.25 16.59 8.67
CA ARG A 34 10.63 17.36 7.58
C ARG A 34 10.97 16.82 6.18
N ASN A 35 11.68 15.71 6.09
CA ASN A 35 12.03 15.09 4.81
C ASN A 35 10.82 14.36 4.22
N LEU A 36 10.66 14.41 2.91
CA LEU A 36 9.57 13.77 2.18
C LEU A 36 9.51 12.25 2.38
N LEU A 37 10.64 11.60 2.65
CA LEU A 37 10.73 10.14 2.85
C LEU A 37 10.45 9.71 4.30
N VAL A 38 10.12 10.64 5.22
CA VAL A 38 9.87 10.30 6.63
C VAL A 38 8.68 9.36 6.78
N ASN A 39 7.60 9.64 6.04
CA ASN A 39 6.40 8.81 6.08
C ASN A 39 6.73 7.40 5.60
N ASP A 40 7.42 7.28 4.47
CA ASP A 40 7.89 5.99 3.94
C ASP A 40 8.77 5.25 4.95
N ALA A 41 9.71 5.94 5.61
CA ALA A 41 10.56 5.33 6.62
C ALA A 41 9.77 4.81 7.83
N ILE A 42 8.79 5.58 8.31
CA ILE A 42 7.89 5.16 9.39
C ILE A 42 7.05 3.96 8.96
N GLU A 43 6.52 3.97 7.74
CA GLU A 43 5.77 2.85 7.18
C GLU A 43 6.63 1.59 7.06
N ARG A 44 7.91 1.70 6.67
CA ARG A 44 8.85 0.57 6.65
C ARG A 44 9.11 0.00 8.04
N VAL A 45 9.25 0.84 9.06
CA VAL A 45 9.38 0.37 10.46
C VAL A 45 8.12 -0.39 10.90
N LEU A 46 6.93 0.14 10.60
CA LEU A 46 5.66 -0.50 10.94
C LEU A 46 5.49 -1.83 10.19
N LEU A 47 5.75 -1.85 8.88
CA LEU A 47 5.74 -3.05 8.05
C LEU A 47 6.62 -4.14 8.65
N ILE A 48 7.86 -3.81 9.01
CA ILE A 48 8.78 -4.78 9.63
C ILE A 48 8.14 -5.30 10.91
N ARG A 49 7.79 -4.43 11.86
CA ARG A 49 7.25 -4.82 13.18
C ARG A 49 6.00 -5.69 13.09
N GLU A 50 5.10 -5.41 12.16
CA GLU A 50 3.81 -6.10 12.03
C GLU A 50 3.90 -7.46 11.34
N ASN A 51 5.03 -7.76 10.70
CA ASN A 51 5.20 -8.96 9.88
C ASN A 51 6.35 -9.86 10.40
N ARG A 52 6.79 -9.64 11.64
CA ARG A 52 7.67 -10.55 12.40
C ARG A 52 6.84 -11.68 13.00
N GLU A 53 6.29 -12.53 12.15
CA GLU A 53 5.73 -13.82 12.57
C GLU A 53 6.90 -14.81 12.86
N PRO A 54 6.70 -16.05 13.34
CA PRO A 54 7.81 -17.00 13.48
C PRO A 54 8.53 -17.21 12.13
N GLY A 55 9.68 -16.56 11.99
CA GLY A 55 10.45 -16.52 10.74
C GLY A 55 10.16 -15.30 9.85
N ASP A 56 11.10 -15.02 8.96
CA ASP A 56 11.10 -13.81 8.12
C ASP A 56 10.83 -14.09 6.64
N GLU A 57 10.50 -15.33 6.26
CA GLU A 57 10.47 -15.74 4.85
C GLU A 57 9.49 -14.94 4.00
N ALA A 58 8.26 -14.74 4.50
CA ALA A 58 7.25 -13.95 3.81
C ALA A 58 7.69 -12.50 3.64
N LEU A 59 8.31 -11.92 4.69
CA LEU A 59 8.81 -10.55 4.66
C LEU A 59 10.04 -10.40 3.74
N LYS A 60 10.93 -11.40 3.68
CA LYS A 60 12.06 -11.45 2.72
C LYS A 60 11.56 -11.49 1.30
N LEU A 61 10.56 -12.33 1.01
CA LEU A 61 9.97 -12.38 -0.31
C LEU A 61 9.30 -11.05 -0.67
N TYR A 62 8.61 -10.40 0.28
CA TYR A 62 8.06 -9.06 0.05
C TYR A 62 9.15 -8.02 -0.20
N ALA A 63 10.25 -8.06 0.56
CA ALA A 63 11.39 -7.17 0.33
C ALA A 63 11.98 -7.33 -1.07
N HIS A 64 12.12 -8.57 -1.55
CA HIS A 64 12.50 -8.86 -2.93
C HIS A 64 11.49 -8.31 -3.95
N THR A 65 10.18 -8.44 -3.70
CA THR A 65 9.16 -7.85 -4.60
C THR A 65 9.28 -6.34 -4.73
N LEU A 66 9.62 -5.64 -3.64
CA LEU A 66 9.83 -4.20 -3.66
C LEU A 66 11.14 -3.82 -4.36
N ALA A 67 12.21 -4.59 -4.19
CA ALA A 67 13.45 -4.37 -4.92
C ALA A 67 13.24 -4.47 -6.45
N LEU A 68 12.49 -5.49 -6.90
CA LEU A 68 12.11 -5.63 -8.31
C LEU A 68 11.29 -4.43 -8.80
N ARG A 69 10.32 -3.96 -8.01
CA ARG A 69 9.51 -2.79 -8.37
C ARG A 69 10.37 -1.52 -8.45
N SER A 70 11.25 -1.29 -7.50
CA SER A 70 12.17 -0.14 -7.50
C SER A 70 13.18 -0.18 -8.65
N ALA A 71 13.52 -1.36 -9.15
CA ALA A 71 14.33 -1.54 -10.36
C ALA A 71 13.55 -1.35 -11.67
N GLY A 72 12.26 -0.99 -11.61
CA GLY A 72 11.40 -0.84 -12.80
C GLY A 72 10.89 -2.16 -13.39
N LEU A 73 11.17 -3.30 -12.75
CA LEU A 73 10.78 -4.63 -13.21
C LEU A 73 9.38 -4.99 -12.73
N ALA A 74 8.37 -4.24 -13.18
CA ALA A 74 6.99 -4.36 -12.70
C ALA A 74 6.39 -5.76 -12.93
N ASP A 75 6.67 -6.41 -14.07
CA ASP A 75 6.20 -7.78 -14.34
C ASP A 75 6.81 -8.80 -13.37
N SER A 76 8.12 -8.71 -13.13
CA SER A 76 8.82 -9.57 -12.17
C SER A 76 8.31 -9.34 -10.75
N ALA A 77 8.08 -8.09 -10.36
CA ALA A 77 7.51 -7.75 -9.06
C ALA A 77 6.10 -8.35 -8.88
N ALA A 78 5.25 -8.25 -9.92
CA ALA A 78 3.92 -8.84 -9.90
C ALA A 78 3.95 -10.38 -9.84
N ALA A 79 4.86 -11.02 -10.57
CA ALA A 79 5.06 -12.46 -10.52
C ALA A 79 5.51 -12.93 -9.13
N ALA A 80 6.48 -12.23 -8.54
CA ALA A 80 6.96 -12.52 -7.19
C ALA A 80 5.88 -12.27 -6.12
N ALA A 81 5.03 -11.25 -6.29
CA ALA A 81 3.90 -10.98 -5.40
C ALA A 81 2.85 -12.11 -5.46
N ARG A 82 2.50 -12.60 -6.66
CA ARG A 82 1.60 -13.75 -6.84
C ARG A 82 2.18 -15.03 -6.23
N ALA A 83 3.49 -15.26 -6.38
CA ALA A 83 4.17 -16.37 -5.73
C ALA A 83 4.10 -16.26 -4.20
N GLY A 84 4.28 -15.05 -3.64
CA GLY A 84 4.14 -14.79 -2.21
C GLY A 84 2.74 -15.06 -1.69
N LEU A 85 1.70 -14.62 -2.41
CA LEU A 85 0.30 -14.91 -2.07
C LEU A 85 -0.01 -16.42 -2.08
N THR A 86 0.63 -17.16 -2.99
CA THR A 86 0.46 -18.63 -3.09
C THR A 86 1.19 -19.36 -1.98
N ARG A 87 2.43 -18.97 -1.67
CA ARG A 87 3.28 -19.63 -0.67
C ARG A 87 2.89 -19.26 0.77
N PHE A 88 2.41 -18.04 0.98
CA PHE A 88 2.11 -17.50 2.31
C PHE A 88 0.70 -16.89 2.39
N PRO A 89 -0.37 -17.66 2.09
CA PRO A 89 -1.74 -17.14 2.05
C PRO A 89 -2.24 -16.62 3.40
N GLY A 90 -1.65 -17.11 4.51
CA GLY A 90 -1.97 -16.70 5.88
C GLY A 90 -1.11 -15.54 6.43
N ALA A 91 -0.03 -15.14 5.75
CA ALA A 91 0.86 -14.10 6.27
C ALA A 91 0.17 -12.73 6.26
N ARG A 92 0.46 -11.88 7.25
CA ARG A 92 -0.06 -10.49 7.29
C ARG A 92 0.42 -9.66 6.10
N VAL A 93 1.64 -9.94 5.60
CA VAL A 93 2.25 -9.22 4.48
C VAL A 93 1.51 -9.45 3.16
N ARG A 94 0.60 -10.43 3.09
CA ARG A 94 -0.23 -10.68 1.91
C ARG A 94 -1.00 -9.45 1.44
N TYR A 95 -1.44 -8.60 2.36
CA TYR A 95 -2.17 -7.38 2.01
C TYR A 95 -1.26 -6.37 1.30
N HIS A 96 0.03 -6.38 1.61
CA HIS A 96 1.00 -5.56 0.90
C HIS A 96 1.27 -6.10 -0.51
N TRP A 97 1.34 -7.42 -0.72
CA TRP A 97 1.40 -7.98 -2.08
C TRP A 97 0.14 -7.69 -2.90
N GLN A 98 -1.05 -7.80 -2.31
CA GLN A 98 -2.30 -7.46 -2.98
C GLN A 98 -2.33 -5.98 -3.35
N PHE A 99 -1.95 -5.09 -2.43
CA PHE A 99 -1.90 -3.65 -2.72
C PHE A 99 -0.87 -3.33 -3.81
N LEU A 100 0.32 -3.92 -3.76
CA LEU A 100 1.34 -3.79 -4.81
C LEU A 100 0.80 -4.22 -6.17
N LEU A 101 0.08 -5.35 -6.24
CA LEU A 101 -0.54 -5.81 -7.48
C LEU A 101 -1.61 -4.84 -7.99
N ALA A 102 -2.40 -4.22 -7.08
CA ALA A 102 -3.37 -3.19 -7.44
C ALA A 102 -2.68 -1.96 -8.05
N GLU A 103 -1.57 -1.51 -7.47
CA GLU A 103 -0.79 -0.40 -8.00
C GLU A 103 -0.18 -0.71 -9.36
N ILE A 104 0.37 -1.92 -9.55
CA ILE A 104 0.92 -2.35 -10.85
C ILE A 104 -0.17 -2.41 -11.92
N ALA A 105 -1.35 -2.93 -11.58
CA ALA A 105 -2.49 -2.99 -12.51
C ALA A 105 -2.95 -1.59 -12.91
N ARG A 106 -3.07 -0.67 -11.94
CA ARG A 106 -3.38 0.74 -12.16
C ARG A 106 -2.38 1.41 -13.12
N GLU A 107 -1.09 1.20 -12.91
CA GLU A 107 -0.05 1.75 -13.79
C GLU A 107 -0.15 1.24 -15.24
N ARG A 108 -0.72 0.06 -15.44
CA ARG A 108 -0.98 -0.52 -16.77
C ARG A 108 -2.30 -0.06 -17.38
N GLY A 109 -3.10 0.71 -16.64
CA GLY A 109 -4.48 1.03 -17.03
C GLY A 109 -5.45 -0.15 -16.91
N ASP A 110 -5.05 -1.24 -16.25
CA ASP A 110 -5.95 -2.36 -15.97
C ASP A 110 -6.79 -2.05 -14.73
N HIS A 111 -7.81 -1.20 -14.92
CA HIS A 111 -8.71 -0.76 -13.86
C HIS A 111 -9.43 -1.93 -13.19
N THR A 112 -9.76 -2.99 -13.94
CA THR A 112 -10.50 -4.14 -13.41
C THR A 112 -9.66 -4.90 -12.38
N ASP A 113 -8.41 -5.24 -12.74
CA ASP A 113 -7.53 -5.93 -11.81
C ASP A 113 -7.09 -5.02 -10.66
N ALA A 114 -6.89 -3.72 -10.91
CA ALA A 114 -6.56 -2.75 -9.86
C ALA A 114 -7.64 -2.70 -8.77
N ILE A 115 -8.91 -2.58 -9.18
CA ILE A 115 -10.06 -2.63 -8.27
C ILE A 115 -10.11 -3.98 -7.55
N ARG A 116 -10.01 -5.09 -8.27
CA ARG A 116 -10.11 -6.44 -7.70
C ARG A 116 -9.07 -6.67 -6.61
N PHE A 117 -7.80 -6.36 -6.87
CA PHE A 117 -6.73 -6.54 -5.90
C PHE A 117 -6.86 -5.59 -4.70
N ALA A 118 -7.30 -4.34 -4.91
CA ALA A 118 -7.52 -3.40 -3.82
C ALA A 118 -8.68 -3.82 -2.91
N LEU A 119 -9.78 -4.33 -3.45
CA LEU A 119 -10.90 -4.81 -2.64
C LEU A 119 -10.52 -5.98 -1.73
N LEU A 120 -9.63 -6.89 -2.17
CA LEU A 120 -9.11 -7.95 -1.30
C LEU A 120 -8.37 -7.42 -0.06
N VAL A 121 -7.75 -6.23 -0.16
CA VAL A 121 -7.12 -5.55 0.98
C VAL A 121 -8.17 -4.85 1.85
N ALA A 122 -9.15 -4.20 1.23
CA ALA A 122 -10.21 -3.44 1.90
C ALA A 122 -11.18 -4.34 2.69
N ASP A 123 -11.44 -5.54 2.20
CA ASP A 123 -12.33 -6.54 2.82
C ASP A 123 -11.63 -7.36 3.90
N SER A 124 -10.35 -7.08 4.18
CA SER A 124 -9.61 -7.76 5.22
C SER A 124 -10.24 -7.53 6.61
N THR A 125 -10.65 -8.63 7.25
CA THR A 125 -11.17 -8.63 8.64
C THR A 125 -10.13 -8.17 9.66
N SER A 126 -8.84 -8.20 9.29
CA SER A 126 -7.70 -7.90 10.16
C SER A 126 -7.35 -6.41 10.29
N LYS A 127 -8.20 -5.47 9.86
CA LYS A 127 -7.96 -4.01 9.93
C LYS A 127 -6.57 -3.63 9.39
N SER A 128 -6.23 -4.10 8.19
CA SER A 128 -4.97 -3.71 7.54
C SER A 128 -4.86 -2.18 7.47
N ARG A 129 -3.69 -1.61 7.80
CA ARG A 129 -3.45 -0.16 7.67
C ARG A 129 -3.58 0.32 6.21
N LEU A 130 -3.44 -0.60 5.26
CA LEU A 130 -3.62 -0.35 3.83
C LEU A 130 -5.09 -0.28 3.41
N ALA A 131 -6.04 -0.73 4.24
CA ALA A 131 -7.45 -0.77 3.87
C ALA A 131 -8.03 0.60 3.41
N PRO A 132 -7.78 1.74 4.09
CA PRO A 132 -8.23 3.03 3.56
C PRO A 132 -7.55 3.40 2.23
N TYR A 133 -6.27 3.09 2.03
CA TYR A 133 -5.57 3.33 0.77
C TYR A 133 -6.15 2.48 -0.36
N ALA A 134 -6.48 1.22 -0.07
CA ALA A 134 -7.10 0.30 -1.01
C ALA A 134 -8.53 0.70 -1.38
N LEU A 135 -9.35 1.14 -0.42
CA LEU A 135 -10.68 1.69 -0.70
C LEU A 135 -10.59 2.93 -1.59
N LYS A 136 -9.62 3.82 -1.32
CA LYS A 136 -9.41 5.00 -2.17
C LYS A 136 -8.99 4.58 -3.58
N LEU A 137 -8.01 3.68 -3.71
CA LEU A 137 -7.53 3.19 -5.01
C LEU A 137 -8.70 2.57 -5.80
N ALA A 138 -9.46 1.65 -5.20
CA ALA A 138 -10.61 1.03 -5.86
C ALA A 138 -11.65 2.08 -6.30
N GLY A 139 -11.93 3.09 -5.47
CA GLY A 139 -12.82 4.19 -5.85
C GLY A 139 -12.29 5.01 -7.03
N ASP A 140 -11.01 5.40 -6.98
CA ASP A 140 -10.36 6.20 -8.03
C ASP A 140 -10.37 5.45 -9.38
N GLU A 141 -10.04 4.16 -9.34
CA GLU A 141 -10.04 3.31 -10.54
C GLU A 141 -11.46 3.03 -11.05
N THR A 142 -12.46 2.96 -10.16
CA THR A 142 -13.87 2.86 -10.58
C THR A 142 -14.32 4.11 -11.34
N VAL A 143 -13.90 5.31 -10.89
CA VAL A 143 -14.15 6.57 -11.61
C VAL A 143 -13.40 6.59 -12.94
N ALA A 144 -12.12 6.19 -12.95
CA ALA A 144 -11.29 6.18 -14.15
C ALA A 144 -11.81 5.22 -15.23
N MET A 145 -12.33 4.07 -14.82
CA MET A 145 -12.95 3.08 -15.70
C MET A 145 -14.25 3.59 -16.37
N GLY A 146 -14.84 4.67 -15.85
CA GLY A 146 -16.13 5.18 -16.33
C GLY A 146 -17.32 4.30 -15.96
N ASP A 147 -17.18 3.46 -14.94
CA ASP A 147 -18.27 2.64 -14.37
C ASP A 147 -19.23 3.52 -13.55
N ASP A 148 -20.26 2.91 -12.97
CA ASP A 148 -21.28 3.56 -12.14
C ASP A 148 -20.66 4.45 -11.03
N PRO A 149 -20.83 5.79 -11.11
CA PRO A 149 -20.33 6.73 -10.10
C PRO A 149 -20.84 6.43 -8.69
N ALA A 150 -22.00 5.77 -8.55
CA ALA A 150 -22.51 5.35 -7.25
C ALA A 150 -21.65 4.25 -6.60
N LYS A 151 -21.00 3.37 -7.38
CA LYS A 151 -20.07 2.37 -6.84
C LYS A 151 -18.84 3.05 -6.23
N ALA A 152 -18.23 3.98 -6.97
CA ALA A 152 -17.11 4.77 -6.45
C ALA A 152 -17.50 5.55 -5.19
N LEU A 153 -18.69 6.17 -5.18
CA LEU A 153 -19.22 6.88 -4.02
C LEU A 153 -19.33 5.97 -2.79
N ARG A 154 -19.83 4.75 -2.94
CA ARG A 154 -19.93 3.76 -1.84
C ARG A 154 -18.55 3.39 -1.28
N LEU A 155 -17.55 3.23 -2.14
CA LEU A 155 -16.17 2.92 -1.71
C LEU A 155 -15.57 4.07 -0.89
N TYR A 156 -15.76 5.31 -1.33
CA TYR A 156 -15.33 6.49 -0.59
C TYR A 156 -16.09 6.67 0.72
N GLN A 157 -17.40 6.40 0.75
CA GLN A 157 -18.20 6.43 1.97
C GLN A 157 -17.73 5.38 2.98
N SER A 158 -17.50 4.14 2.53
CA SER A 158 -16.91 3.07 3.34
C SER A 158 -15.57 3.49 3.97
N LEU A 159 -14.73 4.21 3.22
CA LEU A 159 -13.48 4.77 3.76
C LEU A 159 -13.74 5.77 4.88
N LEU A 160 -14.64 6.74 4.66
CA LEU A 160 -14.96 7.78 5.63
C LEU A 160 -15.65 7.23 6.90
N GLU A 161 -16.46 6.19 6.74
CA GLU A 161 -17.20 5.55 7.84
C GLU A 161 -16.31 4.61 8.66
N ARG A 162 -15.52 3.76 8.00
CA ARG A 162 -14.69 2.75 8.67
C ARG A 162 -13.35 3.31 9.14
N TYR A 163 -12.84 4.34 8.46
CA TYR A 163 -11.51 4.93 8.72
C TYR A 163 -11.56 6.46 8.81
N PRO A 164 -12.40 7.05 9.69
CA PRO A 164 -12.58 8.50 9.79
C PRO A 164 -11.30 9.26 10.17
N ALA A 165 -10.37 8.60 10.87
CA ALA A 165 -9.07 9.15 11.26
C ALA A 165 -7.96 8.92 10.22
N SER A 166 -8.27 8.32 9.07
CA SER A 166 -7.29 8.12 8.01
C SER A 166 -6.77 9.46 7.48
N PRO A 167 -5.47 9.58 7.14
CA PRO A 167 -4.95 10.75 6.42
C PRO A 167 -5.67 11.01 5.09
N LEU A 168 -6.32 9.99 4.51
CA LEU A 168 -7.08 10.10 3.28
C LEU A 168 -8.50 10.64 3.47
N ALA A 169 -9.01 10.71 4.70
CA ALA A 169 -10.40 11.10 4.94
C ALA A 169 -10.71 12.54 4.49
N PRO A 170 -9.89 13.58 4.76
CA PRO A 170 -10.15 14.92 4.27
C PRO A 170 -10.24 15.02 2.73
N PRO A 171 -9.26 14.55 1.93
CA PRO A 171 -9.37 14.64 0.47
C PRO A 171 -10.51 13.79 -0.09
N VAL A 172 -10.78 12.61 0.47
CA VAL A 172 -11.89 11.75 0.04
C VAL A 172 -13.25 12.41 0.32
N ARG A 173 -13.39 13.13 1.43
CA ARG A 173 -14.61 13.89 1.74
C ARG A 173 -14.88 14.98 0.69
N ALA A 174 -13.84 15.72 0.29
CA ALA A 174 -13.97 16.71 -0.77
C ALA A 174 -14.41 16.07 -2.10
N GLN A 175 -13.82 14.93 -2.45
CA GLN A 175 -14.17 14.18 -3.66
C GLN A 175 -15.62 13.68 -3.65
N VAL A 176 -16.11 13.16 -2.52
CA VAL A 176 -17.51 12.75 -2.32
C VAL A 176 -18.47 13.91 -2.54
N MET A 177 -18.17 15.10 -2.00
CA MET A 177 -19.02 16.28 -2.18
C MET A 177 -19.10 16.71 -3.65
N GLU A 178 -17.96 16.74 -4.34
CA GLU A 178 -17.93 17.06 -5.77
C GLU A 178 -18.69 16.05 -6.63
N MET A 179 -18.58 14.76 -6.31
CA MET A 179 -19.33 13.71 -7.01
C MET A 179 -20.84 13.85 -6.80
N ARG A 180 -21.31 14.10 -5.57
CA ARG A 180 -22.74 14.32 -5.29
C ARG A 180 -23.31 15.49 -6.05
N LYS A 181 -22.59 16.62 -6.07
CA LYS A 181 -22.95 17.80 -6.83
C LYS A 181 -23.12 17.51 -8.33
N LYS A 182 -22.22 16.71 -8.92
CA LYS A 182 -22.31 16.28 -10.33
C LYS A 182 -23.47 15.34 -10.60
N LEU A 183 -23.85 14.53 -9.60
CA LEU A 183 -24.95 13.57 -9.69
C LEU A 183 -26.32 14.16 -9.32
N GLN A 184 -26.40 15.46 -8.99
CA GLN A 184 -27.62 16.13 -8.51
C GLN A 184 -28.22 15.48 -7.24
N LEU A 185 -27.36 14.92 -6.38
CA LEU A 185 -27.70 14.31 -5.08
C LEU A 185 -27.40 15.24 -3.91
#